data_AF-A0A6G3X4E1-F1
#
_entry.id   AF-A0A6G3X4E1-F1
#
_cell.length_a   1.000
_cell.length_b   1.000
_cell.length_c   1.000
_cell.angle_alpha   90.00
_cell.angle_beta   90.00
_cell.angle_gamma   90.00
#
_symmetry.space_group_name_H-M   'P 1'
#
loop_
_entity.id
_entity.type
_entity.pdbx_description
1 polymer ?
#
loop_
_entity_poly.entity_id
_entity_poly.type
_entity_poly.pdbx_seq_one_letter_code
_entity_poly.pdbx_strand_id
1 'polypeptide(L)' 'PPKQLVTLEDRLRNRFEWGLTTDVQPPELETRIAILRKKAVQEQLNAPPEVLEFIASRISRNIREL' A
#
# COMPACT_ATOMS: atom_id res chain seq x y z
N PRO A 1 -12.72 -0.02 8.51
CA PRO A 1 -12.44 0.10 9.97
C PRO A 1 -13.09 -1.04 10.77
N PRO A 2 -12.63 -1.36 12.00
CA PRO A 2 -13.15 -2.47 12.80
C PRO A 2 -14.68 -2.49 12.95
N LYS A 3 -15.33 -1.32 13.07
CA LYS A 3 -16.80 -1.17 13.13
C LYS A 3 -17.55 -1.69 11.90
N GLN A 4 -16.91 -1.72 10.74
CA GLN A 4 -17.52 -2.19 9.49
C GLN A 4 -17.49 -3.72 9.35
N LEU A 5 -16.83 -4.42 10.28
CA LEU A 5 -16.79 -5.89 10.32
C LEU A 5 -18.06 -6.44 10.99
N VAL A 6 -19.21 -6.21 10.36
CA VAL A 6 -20.55 -6.58 10.86
C VAL A 6 -20.75 -8.08 11.09
N THR A 7 -19.95 -8.93 10.45
CA THR A 7 -19.96 -10.38 10.67
C THR A 7 -19.23 -10.82 11.94
N LEU A 8 -18.54 -9.93 12.64
CA LEU A 8 -17.81 -10.22 13.88
C LEU A 8 -18.58 -9.82 15.13
N GLU A 9 -18.43 -10.64 16.18
CA GLU A 9 -18.97 -10.36 17.53
C GLU A 9 -18.44 -9.04 18.10
N ASP A 10 -19.28 -8.33 18.86
CA ASP A 10 -18.97 -7.00 19.43
C ASP A 10 -17.67 -7.00 20.26
N ARG A 11 -17.41 -8.07 21.02
CA ARG A 11 -16.19 -8.20 21.84
C ARG A 11 -14.91 -8.16 21.01
N LEU A 12 -14.92 -8.71 19.79
CA LEU A 12 -13.77 -8.72 18.89
C LEU A 12 -13.59 -7.35 18.23
N ARG A 13 -14.69 -6.70 17.82
CA ARG A 13 -14.65 -5.32 17.30
C ARG A 13 -14.07 -4.35 18.33
N ASN A 14 -14.53 -4.44 19.57
CA ASN A 14 -14.00 -3.63 20.68
C ASN A 14 -12.50 -3.89 20.92
N ARG A 15 -12.05 -5.15 20.86
CA ARG A 15 -10.62 -5.49 21.00
C ARG A 15 -9.76 -4.87 19.89
N PHE A 16 -10.22 -4.87 18.64
CA PHE A 16 -9.48 -4.25 17.53
C PHE A 16 -9.40 -2.72 17.63
N GLU A 17 -10.36 -2.08 18.30
CA GLU A 17 -10.33 -0.64 18.56
C GLU A 17 -9.43 -0.24 19.73
N TRP A 18 -9.14 -1.16 20.65
CA TRP A 18 -8.28 -0.88 21.81
C TRP A 18 -6.79 -0.83 21.46
N GLY A 19 -6.40 -1.31 20.28
CA GLY A 19 -5.02 -1.23 19.78
C GLY A 19 -4.71 0.08 19.07
N LEU A 20 -3.45 0.25 18.67
CA LEU A 20 -3.07 1.32 17.75
C LEU A 20 -3.71 1.04 16.38
N THR A 21 -4.68 1.87 16.01
CA THR A 21 -5.28 1.83 14.68
C THR A 21 -4.67 2.91 13.82
N THR A 22 -4.06 2.51 12.72
CA THR A 22 -3.53 3.41 11.70
C THR A 22 -4.18 3.07 10.38
N ASP A 23 -4.66 4.10 9.72
CA ASP A 23 -5.25 3.95 8.40
C ASP A 23 -4.14 3.88 7.34
N VAL A 24 -4.33 3.01 6.34
CA VAL A 24 -3.38 2.84 5.24
C VAL A 24 -3.99 3.47 4.00
N GLN A 25 -3.45 4.62 3.63
CA GLN A 25 -3.87 5.34 2.44
C GLN A 25 -3.02 4.94 1.23
N PRO A 26 -3.57 5.07 0.00
CA PRO A 26 -2.77 4.91 -1.21
C PRO A 26 -1.54 5.82 -1.19
N PRO A 27 -0.34 5.31 -1.54
CA PRO A 27 0.88 6.10 -1.52
C PRO A 27 0.87 7.19 -2.60
N GLU A 28 1.52 8.31 -2.30
CA GLU A 28 1.77 9.38 -3.26
C GLU A 28 2.77 8.95 -4.35
N LEU A 29 2.89 9.75 -5.42
CA LEU A 29 3.74 9.44 -6.57
C LEU A 29 5.18 9.12 -6.17
N GLU A 30 5.77 9.94 -5.31
CA GLU A 30 7.14 9.76 -4.81
C GLU A 30 7.30 8.42 -4.09
N THR A 31 6.35 8.08 -3.21
CA THR A 31 6.35 6.81 -2.48
C THR A 31 6.16 5.63 -3.45
N ARG A 32 5.33 5.75 -4.49
CA ARG A 32 5.19 4.70 -5.52
C ARG A 32 6.49 4.47 -6.29
N ILE A 33 7.21 5.52 -6.65
CA ILE A 33 8.53 5.43 -7.29
C ILE A 33 9.51 4.71 -6.35
N ALA A 34 9.51 5.06 -5.06
CA ALA A 34 10.38 4.41 -4.07
C ALA A 34 10.06 2.91 -3.91
N ILE A 35 8.77 2.54 -3.91
CA ILE A 35 8.33 1.13 -3.89
C ILE A 35 8.85 0.40 -5.13
N LEU A 36 8.64 0.95 -6.33
CA LEU A 36 9.08 0.35 -7.59
C LEU A 36 10.61 0.21 -7.66
N ARG A 37 11.38 1.21 -7.20
CA ARG A 37 12.84 1.14 -7.09
C ARG A 37 13.27 -0.01 -6.18
N LYS A 38 12.66 -0.12 -4.99
CA LYS A 38 12.95 -1.19 -4.04
C LYS A 38 12.64 -2.57 -4.64
N LYS A 39 11.52 -2.69 -5.37
CA LYS A 39 11.11 -3.92 -6.05
C LYS A 39 12.08 -4.31 -7.17
N ALA A 40 12.47 -3.35 -8.03
CA ALA A 40 13.44 -3.58 -9.09
C ALA A 40 14.79 -4.10 -8.55
N VAL A 41 15.27 -3.51 -7.45
CA VAL A 41 16.49 -4.00 -6.77
C VAL A 41 16.30 -5.42 -6.23
N GLN A 42 15.18 -5.70 -5.58
CA GLN A 42 14.87 -7.02 -5.01
C GLN A 42 14.78 -8.10 -6.09
N GLU A 43 14.26 -7.78 -7.26
CA GLU A 43 14.08 -8.68 -8.41
C GLU A 43 15.28 -8.69 -9.37
N GLN A 44 16.37 -7.98 -9.03
CA GLN A 44 17.55 -7.78 -9.91
C GLN A 44 17.19 -7.26 -11.31
N LEU A 45 16.16 -6.43 -11.41
CA LEU A 45 15.76 -5.77 -12.65
C LEU A 45 16.50 -4.45 -12.82
N ASN A 46 17.10 -4.26 -13.99
CA ASN A 46 17.72 -3.00 -14.35
C ASN A 46 16.70 -2.10 -15.07
N ALA A 47 15.91 -1.37 -14.29
CA ALA A 47 14.87 -0.47 -14.79
C ALA A 47 15.34 0.98 -14.72
N PRO A 48 15.36 1.73 -15.86
CA PRO A 48 15.69 3.14 -15.87
C PRO A 48 14.73 3.97 -14.99
N PRO A 49 15.20 5.06 -14.35
CA PRO A 49 14.36 5.91 -13.50
C PRO A 49 13.08 6.41 -14.19
N GLU A 50 13.20 6.81 -15.46
CA GLU A 50 12.10 7.31 -16.29
C GLU A 50 10.99 6.27 -16.49
N VAL A 51 11.35 4.98 -16.58
CA VAL A 51 10.39 3.88 -16.71
C VAL A 51 9.63 3.69 -15.40
N LEU A 52 10.33 3.76 -14.27
CA LEU A 52 9.70 3.64 -12.94
C LEU A 52 8.76 4.82 -12.66
N GLU A 53 9.16 6.03 -13.06
CA GLU A 53 8.31 7.23 -12.99
C GLU A 53 7.08 7.11 -13.88
N PHE A 54 7.25 6.61 -15.11
CA PHE A 54 6.13 6.37 -16.02
C PHE A 54 5.13 5.37 -15.43
N ILE A 55 5.59 4.23 -14.91
CA ILE A 55 4.72 3.22 -14.28
C ILE A 55 4.01 3.81 -13.06
N ALA A 56 4.74 4.50 -12.17
CA ALA A 56 4.17 5.13 -10.98
C ALA A 56 3.13 6.23 -11.28
N SER A 57 3.27 6.90 -12.44
CA SER A 57 2.30 7.91 -12.89
C SER A 57 0.99 7.32 -13.42
N ARG A 58 1.04 6.08 -13.95
CA ARG A 58 -0.11 5.40 -14.56
C ARG A 58 -0.88 4.53 -13.57
N ILE A 59 -0.20 3.96 -12.57
CA ILE A 59 -0.80 3.05 -11.60
C ILE A 59 -0.85 3.75 -10.24
N SER A 60 -2.05 4.15 -9.81
CA SER A 60 -2.27 4.96 -8.60
C SER A 60 -3.16 4.32 -7.54
N ARG A 61 -3.86 3.23 -7.88
CA ARG A 61 -4.93 2.69 -7.02
C ARG A 61 -4.49 1.58 -6.08
N ASN A 62 -3.55 0.72 -6.49
CA ASN A 62 -3.14 -0.44 -5.71
C ASN A 62 -1.65 -0.73 -5.88
N ILE A 63 -0.94 -0.89 -4.76
CA ILE A 63 0.48 -1.27 -4.77
C ILE A 63 0.68 -2.68 -5.35
N ARG A 64 -0.29 -3.58 -5.28
CA ARG A 64 -0.20 -4.92 -5.91
C ARG A 64 -0.13 -4.87 -7.44
N GLU A 65 -0.61 -3.77 -8.04
CA GLU A 65 -0.56 -3.55 -9.49
C GLU A 65 0.77 -2.90 -9.92
N LEU A 66 1.58 -2.41 -8.97
CA LEU A 66 2.97 -1.97 -9.16
C LEU A 66 3.91 -3.19 -9.11
#